data_AF-A0A414W9I5-F1
#
_entry.id   AF-A0A414W9I5-F1
#
_cell.length_a   1.000
_cell.length_b   1.000
_cell.length_c   1.000
_cell.angle_alpha   90.00
_cell.angle_beta   90.00
_cell.angle_gamma   90.00
#
_symmetry.space_group_name_H-M   'P 1'
#
loop_
_entity.id
_entity.type
_entity.pdbx_description
1 polymer ?
#
loop_
_entity_poly.entity_id
_entity_poly.type
_entity_poly.pdbx_seq_one_letter_code
_entity_poly.pdbx_strand_id
1 'polypeptide(L)'
;MPVVERIFRKKHPQLEPEIVVETLVEAPQEQEQKEPTVLNYGEYKQAAQHKFVQEQVQTLERVLSYTGQEMALYMSEKDLQQLYKHIRFFQSATEQECEQISNPVAVDSKLKSIDLMHFGWNIGNQFKKSGIETATFIKHVFAKDLHDSVISTIKRKLRVEGTCIIKIKEEL
;
A
#
# COMPACT_ATOMS: atom_id res chain seq x y z
N MET A 1 6.29 -9.05 90.21
CA MET A 1 7.60 -8.37 90.40
C MET A 1 8.44 -8.58 89.14
N PRO A 2 9.11 -7.56 88.59
CA PRO A 2 8.82 -6.12 88.70
C PRO A 2 7.42 -5.80 88.10
N VAL A 3 7.12 -4.89 87.16
CA VAL A 3 7.88 -3.91 86.33
C VAL A 3 6.96 -2.70 86.05
N VAL A 4 7.51 -1.49 85.89
CA VAL A 4 6.81 -0.26 85.51
C VAL A 4 7.78 0.64 84.73
N GLU A 5 7.32 1.30 83.65
CA GLU A 5 7.67 2.66 83.15
C GLU A 5 7.16 2.77 81.69
N ARG A 6 6.31 3.72 81.25
CA ARG A 6 6.35 5.21 81.30
C ARG A 6 7.57 5.75 80.52
N ILE A 7 7.42 6.68 79.58
CA ILE A 7 7.37 8.13 79.88
C ILE A 7 6.90 8.97 78.65
N PHE A 8 6.00 9.93 78.90
CA PHE A 8 5.75 11.25 78.24
C PHE A 8 5.88 11.40 76.70
N ARG A 9 4.84 11.78 75.95
CA ARG A 9 4.12 13.08 75.90
C ARG A 9 4.97 14.35 75.69
N LYS A 10 4.80 14.98 74.52
CA LYS A 10 4.82 16.44 74.22
C LYS A 10 4.23 16.62 72.80
N LYS A 11 3.37 17.58 72.47
CA LYS A 11 2.46 18.44 73.27
C LYS A 11 1.43 19.04 72.26
N HIS A 12 0.12 18.83 72.44
CA HIS A 12 -0.89 19.73 71.81
C HIS A 12 -0.82 21.09 72.53
N PRO A 13 -1.03 22.21 71.80
CA PRO A 13 -2.39 22.77 71.57
C PRO A 13 -2.55 23.29 70.10
N GLN A 14 -3.65 23.82 69.54
CA GLN A 14 -5.13 23.89 69.77
C GLN A 14 -5.70 24.72 68.56
N LEU A 15 -7.01 24.89 68.26
CA LEU A 15 -8.30 24.39 68.81
C LEU A 15 -9.17 23.82 67.65
N GLU A 16 -10.27 23.16 68.03
CA GLU A 16 -11.52 22.91 67.28
C GLU A 16 -12.39 24.21 67.24
N PRO A 17 -13.66 24.27 66.77
CA PRO A 17 -14.58 23.27 66.19
C PRO A 17 -15.09 23.71 64.77
N GLU A 18 -16.13 23.21 64.09
CA GLU A 18 -17.49 22.76 64.48
C GLU A 18 -18.14 21.70 63.56
N ILE A 19 -18.98 20.86 64.18
CA ILE A 19 -20.30 20.37 63.70
C ILE A 19 -20.30 19.71 62.30
N VAL A 20 -20.21 18.37 62.16
CA VAL A 20 -21.32 17.38 62.28
C VAL A 20 -22.47 17.70 61.29
N VAL A 21 -22.76 16.89 60.27
CA VAL A 21 -23.67 15.71 60.31
C VAL A 21 -23.36 14.73 59.15
N GLU A 22 -22.96 13.51 59.52
CA GLU A 22 -23.52 12.21 59.07
C GLU A 22 -23.59 11.74 57.58
N THR A 23 -23.27 10.45 57.42
CA THR A 23 -23.72 9.48 56.37
C THR A 23 -22.88 9.21 55.12
N LEU A 24 -22.63 7.92 54.93
CA LEU A 24 -21.95 7.21 53.84
C LEU A 24 -22.69 7.31 52.49
N VAL A 25 -21.94 7.46 51.39
CA VAL A 25 -22.21 6.79 50.10
C VAL A 25 -20.86 6.46 49.45
N GLU A 26 -20.75 5.30 48.78
CA GLU A 26 -19.58 4.98 47.95
C GLU A 26 -19.52 5.90 46.72
N ALA A 27 -18.33 6.36 46.34
CA ALA A 27 -18.14 7.08 45.08
C ALA A 27 -18.10 6.07 43.91
N PRO A 28 -19.04 6.13 42.94
CA PRO A 28 -18.95 5.28 41.76
C PRO A 28 -17.71 5.65 40.94
N GLN A 29 -16.94 4.65 40.51
CA GLN A 29 -15.94 4.89 39.48
C GLN A 29 -16.67 5.10 38.15
N GLU A 30 -16.63 6.32 37.62
CA GLU A 30 -17.09 6.61 36.26
C GLU A 30 -16.18 5.92 35.25
N GLN A 31 -16.52 4.67 34.93
CA GLN A 31 -16.00 3.99 33.76
C GLN A 31 -16.59 4.67 32.53
N GLU A 32 -15.81 5.50 31.84
CA GLU A 32 -16.11 5.93 30.48
C GLU A 32 -16.20 4.69 29.57
N GLN A 33 -17.39 4.09 29.49
CA GLN A 33 -17.76 3.24 28.38
C GLN A 33 -17.84 4.14 27.14
N LYS A 34 -16.71 4.30 26.46
CA LYS A 34 -16.69 4.78 25.08
C LYS A 34 -17.44 3.77 24.24
N GLU A 35 -18.72 4.03 24.03
CA GLU A 35 -19.51 3.33 23.02
C GLU A 35 -18.72 3.35 21.70
N PRO A 36 -18.62 2.21 20.99
CA PRO A 36 -17.95 2.18 19.70
C PRO A 36 -18.66 3.16 18.77
N THR A 37 -18.00 4.27 18.46
CA THR A 37 -18.64 5.41 17.79
C THR A 37 -18.94 5.02 16.35
N VAL A 38 -20.14 4.50 16.12
CA VAL A 38 -20.60 4.05 14.80
C VAL A 38 -20.70 5.28 13.90
N LEU A 39 -19.74 5.41 12.99
CA LEU A 39 -19.70 6.48 12.01
C LEU A 39 -21.01 6.51 11.21
N ASN A 40 -21.45 7.69 10.81
CA ASN A 40 -22.61 7.78 9.93
C ASN A 40 -22.24 7.26 8.52
N TYR A 41 -23.25 6.90 7.72
CA TYR A 41 -23.05 6.33 6.39
C TYR A 41 -22.16 7.21 5.47
N GLY A 42 -22.26 8.54 5.58
CA GLY A 42 -21.42 9.48 4.84
C GLY A 42 -19.95 9.43 5.23
N GLU A 43 -19.66 9.34 6.54
CA GLU A 43 -18.31 9.21 7.08
C GLU A 43 -17.66 7.87 6.67
N TYR A 44 -18.39 6.75 6.81
CA TYR A 44 -17.92 5.45 6.30
C TYR A 44 -17.61 5.49 4.80
N LYS A 45 -18.48 6.13 4.00
CA LYS A 45 -18.29 6.27 2.55
C LYS A 45 -17.05 7.12 2.23
N GLN A 46 -16.85 8.24 2.92
CA GLN A 46 -15.68 9.12 2.74
C GLN A 46 -14.38 8.42 3.16
N ALA A 47 -14.37 7.72 4.29
CA ALA A 47 -13.23 6.93 4.75
C ALA A 47 -12.86 5.81 3.76
N ALA A 48 -13.86 5.09 3.23
CA ALA A 48 -13.63 4.06 2.20
C ALA A 48 -13.07 4.65 0.89
N GLN A 49 -13.59 5.81 0.44
CA GLN A 49 -13.06 6.51 -0.73
C GLN A 49 -11.62 6.99 -0.54
N HIS A 50 -11.29 7.58 0.62
CA HIS A 50 -9.92 8.00 0.93
C HIS A 50 -8.96 6.80 0.94
N LYS A 51 -9.33 5.71 1.63
CA LYS A 51 -8.53 4.48 1.70
C LYS A 51 -8.29 3.88 0.31
N PHE A 52 -9.31 3.84 -0.55
CA PHE A 52 -9.17 3.36 -1.93
C PHE A 52 -8.20 4.21 -2.76
N VAL A 53 -8.29 5.55 -2.69
CA VAL A 53 -7.36 6.45 -3.40
C VAL A 53 -5.93 6.28 -2.86
N GLN A 54 -5.76 6.14 -1.56
CA GLN A 54 -4.46 5.92 -0.92
C GLN A 54 -3.83 4.58 -1.35
N GLU A 55 -4.59 3.49 -1.37
CA GLU A 55 -4.15 2.18 -1.87
C GLU A 55 -3.74 2.22 -3.34
N GLN A 56 -4.49 2.95 -4.18
CA GLN A 56 -4.16 3.16 -5.59
C GLN A 56 -2.84 3.93 -5.78
N VAL A 57 -2.59 4.98 -4.99
CA VAL A 57 -1.34 5.75 -5.04
C VAL A 57 -0.14 4.90 -4.60
N GLN A 58 -0.24 4.26 -3.42
CA GLN A 58 0.82 3.40 -2.87
C GLN A 58 1.17 2.23 -3.80
N THR A 59 0.16 1.64 -4.46
CA THR A 59 0.38 0.56 -5.43
C THR A 59 1.10 1.07 -6.69
N LEU A 60 0.80 2.29 -7.14
CA LEU A 60 1.49 2.90 -8.27
C LEU A 60 2.95 3.26 -7.94
N GLU A 61 3.23 3.68 -6.71
CA GLU A 61 4.58 3.99 -6.23
C GLU A 61 5.45 2.73 -6.14
N ARG A 62 4.93 1.63 -5.58
CA ARG A 62 5.62 0.32 -5.57
C ARG A 62 5.93 -0.16 -6.99
N VAL A 63 4.96 -0.08 -7.89
CA VAL A 63 5.14 -0.43 -9.32
C VAL A 63 6.21 0.44 -10.01
N LEU A 64 6.27 1.76 -9.77
CA LEU A 64 7.34 2.59 -10.34
C LEU A 64 8.72 2.28 -9.74
N SER A 65 8.79 2.04 -8.42
CA SER A 65 10.04 1.65 -7.74
C SER A 65 10.60 0.34 -8.29
N TYR A 66 9.74 -0.69 -8.39
CA TYR A 66 10.03 -1.96 -9.08
C TYR A 66 10.52 -1.73 -10.52
N THR A 67 9.83 -0.86 -11.28
CA THR A 67 10.21 -0.56 -12.67
C THR A 67 11.61 0.05 -12.77
N GLY A 68 11.95 1.00 -11.89
CA GLY A 68 13.28 1.56 -11.82
C GLY A 68 14.35 0.51 -11.50
N GLN A 69 14.07 -0.38 -10.54
CA GLN A 69 14.99 -1.45 -10.12
C GLN A 69 15.27 -2.47 -11.23
N GLU A 70 14.24 -2.96 -11.93
CA GLU A 70 14.42 -3.97 -12.98
C GLU A 70 14.92 -3.39 -14.31
N MET A 71 14.50 -2.17 -14.68
CA MET A 71 14.67 -1.67 -16.06
C MET A 71 15.83 -0.68 -16.26
N ALA A 72 16.31 0.00 -15.21
CA ALA A 72 17.30 1.08 -15.37
C ALA A 72 18.68 0.62 -15.91
N LEU A 73 19.02 -0.66 -15.81
CA LEU A 73 20.23 -1.24 -16.41
C LEU A 73 20.07 -1.58 -17.90
N TYR A 74 18.86 -1.48 -18.46
CA TYR A 74 18.49 -2.01 -19.78
C TYR A 74 17.76 -1.01 -20.68
N MET A 75 17.71 0.29 -20.34
CA MET A 75 17.16 1.32 -21.22
C MET A 75 17.78 2.70 -20.92
N SER A 76 17.59 3.68 -21.80
CA SER A 76 18.04 5.05 -21.52
C SER A 76 17.15 5.72 -20.46
N GLU A 77 17.65 6.76 -19.78
CA GLU A 77 16.83 7.55 -18.85
C GLU A 77 15.58 8.12 -19.56
N LYS A 78 15.72 8.58 -20.80
CA LYS A 78 14.60 9.07 -21.62
C LYS A 78 13.53 7.99 -21.83
N ASP A 79 13.94 6.77 -22.13
CA ASP A 79 13.04 5.63 -22.31
C ASP A 79 12.39 5.23 -20.98
N LEU A 80 13.14 5.22 -19.87
CA LEU A 80 12.61 4.91 -18.53
C LEU A 80 11.56 5.96 -18.08
N GLN A 81 11.83 7.25 -18.29
CA GLN A 81 10.87 8.33 -18.00
C GLN A 81 9.64 8.28 -18.91
N GLN A 82 9.74 7.70 -20.11
CA GLN A 82 8.58 7.44 -20.96
C GLN A 82 7.80 6.18 -20.52
N LEU A 83 8.50 5.13 -20.09
CA LEU A 83 7.90 3.93 -19.50
C LEU A 83 7.11 4.27 -18.22
N TYR A 84 7.62 5.16 -17.35
CA TYR A 84 6.88 5.64 -16.19
C TYR A 84 5.56 6.33 -16.56
N LYS A 85 5.52 7.16 -17.62
CA LYS A 85 4.26 7.77 -18.11
C LYS A 85 3.28 6.72 -18.59
N HIS A 86 3.76 5.74 -19.36
CA HIS A 86 2.97 4.62 -19.86
C HIS A 86 2.36 3.78 -18.72
N ILE A 87 3.11 3.56 -17.65
CA ILE A 87 2.63 2.84 -16.45
C ILE A 87 1.63 3.67 -15.64
N ARG A 88 1.87 4.98 -15.46
CA ARG A 88 0.89 5.89 -14.83
C ARG A 88 -0.44 5.91 -15.59
N PHE A 89 -0.39 5.87 -16.93
CA PHE A 89 -1.57 5.75 -17.80
C PHE A 89 -2.25 4.38 -17.68
N PHE A 90 -1.48 3.28 -17.72
CA PHE A 90 -2.00 1.91 -17.70
C PHE A 90 -2.79 1.56 -16.44
N GLN A 91 -2.53 2.20 -15.29
CA GLN A 91 -3.32 1.98 -14.07
C GLN A 91 -4.83 2.19 -14.31
N SER A 92 -5.21 3.20 -15.09
CA SER A 92 -6.61 3.52 -15.41
C SER A 92 -7.04 3.09 -16.81
N ALA A 93 -6.14 3.08 -17.80
CA ALA A 93 -6.47 2.89 -19.21
C ALA A 93 -7.11 1.52 -19.52
N THR A 94 -8.10 1.51 -20.39
CA THR A 94 -8.72 0.32 -21.00
C THR A 94 -7.80 -0.35 -22.03
N GLU A 95 -8.21 -1.51 -22.53
CA GLU A 95 -7.50 -2.20 -23.62
C GLU A 95 -7.41 -1.34 -24.88
N GLN A 96 -8.53 -0.74 -25.30
CA GLN A 96 -8.62 0.09 -26.51
C GLN A 96 -7.76 1.37 -26.41
N GLU A 97 -7.64 1.94 -25.21
CA GLU A 97 -6.74 3.07 -24.95
C GLU A 97 -5.26 2.64 -25.00
N CYS A 98 -4.93 1.40 -24.60
CA CYS A 98 -3.57 0.86 -24.73
C CYS A 98 -3.16 0.62 -26.19
N GLU A 99 -4.10 0.34 -27.10
CA GLU A 99 -3.83 0.23 -28.55
C GLU A 99 -3.41 1.56 -29.18
N GLN A 100 -3.74 2.71 -28.56
CA GLN A 100 -3.37 4.04 -29.07
C GLN A 100 -1.94 4.48 -28.65
N ILE A 101 -1.21 3.66 -27.91
CA ILE A 101 0.19 3.93 -27.52
C ILE A 101 1.07 3.88 -28.78
N SER A 102 1.43 5.07 -29.27
CA SER A 102 2.14 5.29 -30.54
C SER A 102 3.61 5.70 -30.38
N ASN A 103 4.04 5.91 -29.12
CA ASN A 103 5.40 6.27 -28.73
C ASN A 103 6.03 5.15 -27.87
N PRO A 104 6.46 4.02 -28.48
CA PRO A 104 7.13 2.92 -27.79
C PRO A 104 8.47 3.35 -27.19
N VAL A 105 8.96 2.56 -26.23
CA VAL A 105 10.29 2.70 -25.61
C VAL A 105 11.25 1.67 -26.19
N ALA A 106 12.55 1.98 -26.17
CA ALA A 106 13.60 1.02 -26.53
C ALA A 106 14.20 0.34 -25.29
N VAL A 107 14.54 -0.95 -25.41
CA VAL A 107 15.34 -1.69 -24.43
C VAL A 107 16.63 -2.26 -25.03
N ASP A 108 17.57 -2.60 -24.16
CA ASP A 108 18.82 -3.30 -24.43
C ASP A 108 18.56 -4.79 -24.73
N SER A 109 19.23 -5.33 -25.74
CA SER A 109 19.04 -6.70 -26.25
C SER A 109 19.43 -7.82 -25.27
N LYS A 110 19.96 -7.50 -24.08
CA LYS A 110 20.07 -8.43 -22.96
C LYS A 110 18.71 -8.89 -22.45
N LEU A 111 17.70 -8.01 -22.45
CA LEU A 111 16.32 -8.38 -22.14
C LEU A 111 15.69 -9.07 -23.34
N LYS A 112 15.03 -10.21 -23.09
CA LYS A 112 14.32 -11.00 -24.10
C LYS A 112 12.83 -10.75 -23.97
N SER A 113 12.06 -11.15 -24.98
CA SER A 113 10.60 -11.03 -24.97
C SER A 113 9.93 -11.70 -23.74
N ILE A 114 10.53 -12.76 -23.17
CA ILE A 114 10.08 -13.40 -21.92
C ILE A 114 10.23 -12.47 -20.69
N ASP A 115 11.32 -11.70 -20.62
CA ASP A 115 11.54 -10.72 -19.54
C ASP A 115 10.50 -9.62 -19.57
N LEU A 116 10.17 -9.12 -20.78
CA LEU A 116 9.12 -8.13 -20.99
C LEU A 116 7.72 -8.69 -20.69
N MET A 117 7.49 -9.98 -20.93
CA MET A 117 6.25 -10.67 -20.55
C MET A 117 6.10 -10.81 -19.04
N HIS A 118 7.16 -11.19 -18.31
CA HIS A 118 7.16 -11.23 -16.85
C HIS A 118 7.03 -9.84 -16.22
N PHE A 119 7.79 -8.86 -16.74
CA PHE A 119 7.69 -7.46 -16.33
C PHE A 119 6.27 -6.92 -16.46
N GLY A 120 5.66 -7.11 -17.64
CA GLY A 120 4.27 -6.75 -17.89
C GLY A 120 3.31 -7.45 -16.95
N TRP A 121 3.49 -8.76 -16.73
CA TRP A 121 2.64 -9.52 -15.83
C TRP A 121 2.70 -9.04 -14.38
N ASN A 122 3.89 -8.79 -13.84
CA ASN A 122 4.07 -8.29 -12.47
C ASN A 122 3.31 -6.98 -12.24
N ILE A 123 3.40 -6.04 -13.19
CA ILE A 123 2.69 -4.75 -13.15
C ILE A 123 1.17 -4.94 -13.31
N GLY A 124 0.76 -5.74 -14.29
CA GLY A 124 -0.65 -6.06 -14.52
C GLY A 124 -1.32 -6.67 -13.29
N ASN A 125 -0.60 -7.53 -12.57
CA ASN A 125 -1.09 -8.15 -11.33
C ASN A 125 -1.35 -7.12 -10.23
N GLN A 126 -0.43 -6.18 -9.99
CA GLN A 126 -0.63 -5.13 -8.97
C GLN A 126 -1.81 -4.21 -9.31
N PHE A 127 -2.00 -3.87 -10.59
CA PHE A 127 -3.14 -3.07 -11.05
C PHE A 127 -4.43 -3.89 -11.23
N LYS A 128 -4.42 -5.20 -10.92
CA LYS A 128 -5.55 -6.14 -11.09
C LYS A 128 -6.07 -6.18 -12.53
N LYS A 129 -5.18 -5.88 -13.49
CA LYS A 129 -5.46 -5.84 -14.93
C LYS A 129 -5.58 -7.25 -15.49
N SER A 130 -6.49 -7.43 -16.45
CA SER A 130 -6.65 -8.70 -17.13
C SER A 130 -5.41 -9.07 -17.94
N GLY A 131 -5.23 -10.36 -18.20
CA GLY A 131 -4.15 -10.85 -19.07
C GLY A 131 -4.28 -10.41 -20.54
N ILE A 132 -5.39 -9.80 -20.95
CA ILE A 132 -5.51 -9.19 -22.29
C ILE A 132 -5.07 -7.73 -22.25
N GLU A 133 -5.62 -6.89 -21.36
CA GLU A 133 -5.14 -5.50 -21.15
C GLU A 133 -3.62 -5.45 -20.95
N THR A 134 -3.08 -6.36 -20.12
CA THR A 134 -1.64 -6.46 -19.84
C THR A 134 -0.82 -6.81 -21.07
N ALA A 135 -1.32 -7.73 -21.92
CA ALA A 135 -0.65 -8.14 -23.14
C ALA A 135 -0.70 -7.04 -24.22
N THR A 136 -1.85 -6.37 -24.35
CA THR A 136 -2.06 -5.24 -25.26
C THR A 136 -1.21 -4.04 -24.85
N PHE A 137 -1.11 -3.73 -23.56
CA PHE A 137 -0.21 -2.69 -23.02
C PHE A 137 1.25 -2.94 -23.39
N ILE A 138 1.84 -4.08 -23.00
CA ILE A 138 3.26 -4.33 -23.29
C ILE A 138 3.54 -4.48 -24.79
N LYS A 139 2.56 -4.97 -25.58
CA LYS A 139 2.68 -5.03 -27.05
C LYS A 139 2.93 -3.66 -27.67
N HIS A 140 2.30 -2.60 -27.18
CA HIS A 140 2.45 -1.26 -27.75
C HIS A 140 3.58 -0.46 -27.08
N VAL A 141 3.82 -0.64 -25.78
CA VAL A 141 4.97 -0.02 -25.08
C VAL A 141 6.30 -0.54 -25.61
N PHE A 142 6.45 -1.85 -25.80
CA PHE A 142 7.66 -2.50 -26.31
C PHE A 142 7.46 -2.99 -27.76
N ALA A 143 6.81 -2.16 -28.60
CA ALA A 143 6.39 -2.54 -29.95
C ALA A 143 7.51 -3.07 -30.86
N LYS A 144 8.74 -2.59 -30.66
CA LYS A 144 9.95 -3.07 -31.34
C LYS A 144 10.32 -4.49 -30.88
N ASP A 145 10.49 -4.69 -29.58
CA ASP A 145 11.08 -5.91 -29.00
C ASP A 145 10.03 -7.04 -28.83
N LEU A 146 8.76 -6.73 -29.08
CA LEU A 146 7.63 -7.67 -29.19
C LEU A 146 6.97 -7.67 -30.58
N HIS A 147 7.60 -7.14 -31.64
CA HIS A 147 6.97 -6.98 -32.97
C HIS A 147 6.38 -8.28 -33.54
N ASP A 148 7.14 -9.38 -33.54
CA ASP A 148 6.69 -10.71 -34.00
C ASP A 148 5.59 -11.36 -33.12
N SER A 149 5.45 -10.92 -31.87
CA SER A 149 4.53 -11.55 -30.92
C SER A 149 3.13 -10.96 -31.03
N VAL A 150 2.16 -11.74 -31.51
CA VAL A 150 0.73 -11.38 -31.45
C VAL A 150 0.21 -11.37 -30.01
N ILE A 151 -0.78 -10.52 -29.72
CA ILE A 151 -1.30 -10.28 -28.35
C ILE A 151 -1.75 -11.58 -27.66
N SER A 152 -2.37 -12.51 -28.39
CA SER A 152 -2.78 -13.82 -27.86
C SER A 152 -1.58 -14.69 -27.41
N THR A 153 -0.45 -14.61 -28.12
CA THR A 153 0.80 -15.29 -27.75
C THR A 153 1.45 -14.62 -26.54
N ILE A 154 1.42 -13.29 -26.45
CA ILE A 154 1.90 -12.53 -25.29
C ILE A 154 1.09 -12.92 -24.05
N LYS A 155 -0.25 -12.83 -24.12
CA LYS A 155 -1.20 -13.23 -23.07
C LYS A 155 -0.95 -14.64 -22.55
N ARG A 156 -0.69 -15.61 -23.45
CA ARG A 156 -0.37 -17.00 -23.08
C ARG A 156 0.98 -17.14 -22.38
N LYS A 157 1.93 -16.23 -22.61
CA LYS A 157 3.31 -16.30 -22.10
C LYS A 157 3.59 -15.43 -20.87
N LEU A 158 2.65 -14.58 -20.43
CA LEU A 158 2.79 -13.69 -19.27
C LEU A 158 3.32 -14.37 -17.98
N ARG A 159 2.98 -15.65 -17.75
CA ARG A 159 3.47 -16.47 -16.62
C ARG A 159 4.22 -17.74 -17.06
N VAL A 160 4.88 -17.75 -18.24
CA VAL A 160 5.58 -18.95 -18.74
C VAL A 160 7.03 -18.96 -18.26
N GLU A 161 7.31 -19.84 -17.31
CA GLU A 161 8.66 -20.07 -16.76
C GLU A 161 9.73 -20.34 -17.81
N GLY A 162 10.95 -19.88 -17.54
CA GLY A 162 12.09 -20.06 -18.43
C GLY A 162 13.31 -19.21 -18.04
N THR A 163 14.35 -19.24 -18.89
CA THR A 163 15.62 -18.52 -18.67
C THR A 163 15.49 -17.01 -18.91
N CYS A 164 14.87 -16.35 -17.93
CA CYS A 164 14.67 -14.91 -17.79
C CYS A 164 15.66 -14.29 -16.79
N ILE A 165 15.98 -13.02 -16.99
CA ILE A 165 16.53 -12.08 -16.00
C ILE A 165 15.40 -11.65 -15.07
N ILE A 166 14.32 -11.06 -15.61
CA ILE A 166 13.21 -10.53 -14.83
C ILE A 166 12.31 -11.68 -14.37
N LYS A 167 12.12 -11.80 -13.05
CA LYS A 167 11.34 -12.88 -12.43
C LYS A 167 9.89 -12.49 -12.22
N ILE A 168 9.02 -13.50 -12.24
CA ILE A 168 7.63 -13.41 -11.79
C ILE A 168 7.62 -13.05 -10.30
N LYS A 169 6.87 -12.02 -9.92
CA LYS A 169 6.69 -11.53 -8.55
C LYS A 169 5.20 -11.25 -8.34
N GLU A 170 4.54 -11.99 -7.46
CA GLU A 170 3.09 -11.83 -7.25
C GLU A 170 2.75 -10.59 -6.42
N GLU A 171 3.68 -10.11 -5.59
CA GLU A 171 3.62 -8.86 -4.84
C GLU A 171 4.88 -8.01 -5.10
N LEU A 172 4.72 -6.68 -5.08
CA LEU A 172 5.75 -5.66 -5.32
C LEU A 172 5.75 -4.60 -4.21
#